data_AF-A0A9D6IWT5-F1
#
_entry.id   AF-A0A9D6IWT5-F1
#
_cell.length_a   1.000
_cell.length_b   1.000
_cell.length_c   1.000
_cell.angle_alpha   90.00
_cell.angle_beta   90.00
_cell.angle_gamma   90.00
#
_symmetry.space_group_name_H-M   'P 1'
#
loop_
_entity.id
_entity.type
_entity.pdbx_description
1 polymer ?
#
loop_
_entity_poly.entity_id
_entity_poly.type
_entity_poly.pdbx_seq_one_letter_code
_entity_poly.pdbx_strand_id
1 'polypeptide(L)'
;MKQSLQLKVNGQLHALEVDPWRLLLDVLRDDLGLMGAKRGCGEGYCGCCTVILDARSVHACCVLALRAAGREITTIEGLAVEG
;
A
#
# COMPACT_ATOMS: atom_id res chain seq x y z
N MET A 1 12.63 15.61 4.84
CA MET A 1 12.97 15.68 3.41
C MET A 1 12.29 14.52 2.74
N LYS A 2 11.60 14.76 1.62
CA LYS A 2 10.93 13.69 0.86
C LYS A 2 11.96 12.75 0.24
N GLN A 3 11.56 11.50 0.02
CA GLN A 3 12.35 10.48 -0.64
C GLN A 3 11.62 9.94 -1.86
N SER A 4 12.39 9.67 -2.91
CA SER A 4 11.88 9.04 -4.11
C SER A 4 11.52 7.58 -3.85
N LEU A 5 10.33 7.20 -4.29
CA LEU A 5 9.75 5.89 -4.08
C LEU A 5 9.13 5.38 -5.39
N GLN A 6 9.49 4.16 -5.78
CA GLN A 6 8.81 3.41 -6.83
C GLN A 6 8.05 2.23 -6.23
N LEU A 7 6.74 2.19 -6.45
CA LEU A 7 5.87 1.09 -6.04
C LEU A 7 5.31 0.37 -7.25
N LYS A 8 5.22 -0.95 -7.19
CA LYS A 8 4.46 -1.74 -8.17
C LYS A 8 3.15 -2.16 -7.52
N VAL A 9 2.04 -1.53 -7.91
CA VAL A 9 0.72 -1.73 -7.31
C VAL A 9 -0.25 -2.22 -8.38
N ASN A 10 -0.88 -3.37 -8.15
CA ASN A 10 -1.82 -4.00 -9.08
C ASN A 10 -1.24 -4.14 -10.51
N GLY A 11 0.04 -4.49 -10.61
CA GLY A 11 0.77 -4.59 -11.88
C GLY A 11 1.21 -3.27 -12.51
N GLN A 12 0.86 -2.11 -11.95
CA GLN A 12 1.25 -0.78 -12.45
C GLN A 12 2.40 -0.18 -11.63
N LEU A 13 3.34 0.49 -12.30
CA LEU A 13 4.44 1.19 -11.64
C LEU A 13 4.05 2.63 -11.32
N HIS A 14 4.25 3.04 -10.08
CA HIS A 14 4.00 4.39 -9.57
C HIS A 14 5.29 5.00 -9.01
N ALA A 15 5.66 6.18 -9.51
CA ALA A 15 6.77 6.97 -8.99
C ALA A 15 6.24 8.13 -8.14
N LEU A 16 6.75 8.27 -6.91
CA LEU A 16 6.22 9.15 -5.88
C LEU A 16 7.35 9.79 -5.07
N GLU A 17 7.08 10.94 -4.45
CA GLU A 17 7.96 11.57 -3.45
C GLU A 17 7.25 11.60 -2.10
N VAL A 18 7.72 10.79 -1.14
CA VAL A 18 7.03 10.57 0.14
C VAL A 18 7.90 10.94 1.32
N ASP A 19 7.29 11.33 2.44
CA ASP A 19 8.04 11.47 3.69
C ASP A 19 8.47 10.08 4.23
N PRO A 20 9.64 9.96 4.89
CA PRO A 20 10.18 8.66 5.32
C PRO A 20 9.30 7.85 6.28
N TRP A 21 8.41 8.54 7.00
CA TRP A 21 7.48 7.95 7.97
C TRP A 21 6.11 7.60 7.39
N ARG A 22 5.86 7.89 6.10
CA ARG A 22 4.57 7.56 5.46
C ARG A 22 4.34 6.05 5.49
N LEU A 23 3.16 5.65 5.95
CA LEU A 23 2.75 4.26 5.94
C LEU A 23 2.27 3.87 4.54
N LEU A 24 2.40 2.60 4.20
CA LEU A 24 1.92 2.05 2.93
C LEU A 24 0.42 2.31 2.76
N LEU A 25 -0.36 2.20 3.84
CA LEU A 25 -1.79 2.52 3.81
C LEU A 25 -2.05 3.96 3.37
N ASP A 26 -1.26 4.91 3.88
CA ASP A 26 -1.46 6.32 3.57
C ASP A 26 -1.12 6.59 2.10
N VAL A 27 -0.05 5.98 1.59
CA VAL A 27 0.35 6.12 0.19
C VAL A 27 -0.68 5.54 -0.76
N LEU A 28 -1.18 4.33 -0.48
CA LEU A 28 -2.19 3.71 -1.31
C LEU A 28 -3.47 4.56 -1.38
N ARG A 29 -3.91 5.11 -0.24
CA ARG A 29 -5.17 5.84 -0.17
C ARG A 29 -5.07 7.29 -0.63
N ASP A 30 -4.13 8.04 -0.07
CA ASP A 30 -4.07 9.49 -0.22
C ASP A 30 -3.31 9.89 -1.49
N ASP A 31 -2.24 9.15 -1.84
CA ASP A 31 -1.41 9.46 -3.00
C ASP A 31 -1.89 8.73 -4.28
N LEU A 32 -2.29 7.46 -4.16
CA LEU A 32 -2.73 6.64 -5.31
C LEU A 32 -4.25 6.51 -5.47
N GLY A 33 -5.05 7.00 -4.51
CA GLY A 33 -6.51 6.94 -4.59
C GLY A 33 -7.12 5.55 -4.44
N LEU A 34 -6.34 4.54 -4.05
CA LEU A 34 -6.78 3.15 -3.85
C LEU A 34 -7.41 3.00 -2.47
N MET A 35 -8.73 3.20 -2.43
CA MET A 35 -9.51 3.32 -1.21
C MET A 35 -9.95 1.98 -0.61
N GLY A 36 -9.67 0.86 -1.26
CA GLY A 36 -10.09 -0.48 -0.90
C GLY A 36 -9.52 -0.95 0.44
N ALA A 37 -8.22 -0.77 0.65
CA ALA A 37 -7.61 -0.94 1.98
C ALA A 37 -8.10 0.19 2.91
N LYS A 38 -8.68 -0.19 4.07
CA LYS A 38 -9.35 0.75 4.97
C LYS A 38 -8.50 1.07 6.21
N ARG A 39 -8.59 2.31 6.69
CA ARG A 39 -8.13 2.67 8.03
C ARG A 39 -9.21 2.32 9.05
N GLY A 40 -9.03 1.19 9.74
CA GLY A 40 -9.86 0.79 10.88
C GLY A 40 -9.22 1.25 12.19
N CYS A 41 -8.39 0.41 12.82
CA CYS A 41 -7.68 0.77 14.05
C CYS A 41 -6.37 1.54 13.84
N GLY A 42 -5.67 1.33 12.71
CA GLY A 42 -4.36 1.96 12.45
C GLY A 42 -3.18 1.35 13.21
N GLU A 43 -3.41 0.30 14.00
CA GLU A 43 -2.41 -0.30 14.90
C GLU A 43 -2.18 -1.80 14.64
N GLY A 44 -2.71 -2.34 13.53
CA GLY A 44 -2.52 -3.74 13.14
C GLY A 44 -3.48 -4.76 13.74
N TYR A 45 -4.47 -4.34 14.53
CA TYR A 45 -5.43 -5.27 15.17
C TYR A 45 -6.57 -5.75 14.26
N CYS A 46 -7.18 -4.86 13.46
CA CYS A 46 -8.47 -5.16 12.82
C CYS A 46 -8.36 -5.80 11.43
N GLY A 47 -7.18 -5.78 10.80
CA GLY A 47 -6.99 -6.33 9.45
C GLY A 47 -7.65 -5.56 8.29
N CYS A 48 -8.41 -4.48 8.52
CA CYS A 48 -9.12 -3.77 7.44
C CYS A 48 -8.19 -3.11 6.40
N CYS A 49 -6.91 -2.91 6.73
CA CYS A 49 -5.89 -2.36 5.85
C CYS A 49 -5.06 -3.43 5.13
N THR A 50 -5.53 -4.69 5.12
CA THR A 50 -4.74 -5.80 4.58
C THR A 50 -4.55 -5.65 3.08
N VAL A 51 -3.31 -5.82 2.64
CA VAL A 51 -2.89 -5.91 1.24
C VAL A 51 -1.97 -7.11 1.08
N ILE A 52 -1.77 -7.57 -0.15
CA ILE A 52 -0.79 -8.61 -0.47
C ILE A 52 0.51 -7.90 -0.86
N LEU A 53 1.62 -8.25 -0.20
CA LEU A 53 2.97 -7.77 -0.49
C LEU A 53 3.89 -8.96 -0.72
N ASP A 54 4.38 -9.13 -1.95
CA ASP A 54 5.11 -10.32 -2.42
C ASP A 54 4.43 -11.63 -2.02
N ALA A 55 3.17 -11.79 -2.42
CA ALA A 55 2.34 -12.97 -2.12
C ALA A 55 2.06 -13.24 -0.63
N ARG A 56 2.34 -12.29 0.28
CA ARG A 56 2.01 -12.40 1.71
C ARG A 56 1.04 -11.31 2.15
N SER A 57 0.03 -11.68 2.94
CA SER A 57 -0.87 -10.73 3.57
C SER A 57 -0.14 -9.90 4.63
N VAL A 58 -0.21 -8.58 4.53
CA VAL A 58 0.36 -7.65 5.52
C VAL A 58 -0.62 -6.55 5.87
N HIS A 59 -0.52 -6.01 7.08
CA HIS A 59 -1.27 -4.83 7.48
C HIS A 59 -0.57 -3.57 6.95
N ALA A 60 -1.14 -2.90 5.95
CA ALA A 60 -0.53 -1.73 5.33
C ALA A 60 -0.32 -0.56 6.32
N CYS A 61 -1.09 -0.50 7.41
CA CYS A 61 -0.88 0.49 8.49
C CYS A 61 0.37 0.23 9.35
N CYS A 62 1.01 -0.93 9.22
CA CYS A 62 2.21 -1.30 9.98
C CYS A 62 3.47 -1.37 9.11
N VAL A 63 3.37 -0.98 7.83
CA VAL A 63 4.47 -1.03 6.86
C VAL A 63 4.80 0.39 6.41
N LEU A 64 6.06 0.80 6.50
CA LEU A 64 6.52 2.03 5.86
C LEU A 64 6.48 1.87 4.34
N ALA A 65 6.01 2.89 3.63
CA ALA A 65 5.92 2.84 2.16
C ALA A 65 7.29 2.58 1.52
N LEU A 66 8.36 3.13 2.08
CA LEU A 66 9.74 2.89 1.62
C LEU A 66 10.19 1.44 1.73
N ARG A 67 9.65 0.64 2.67
CA ARG A 67 9.94 -0.80 2.76
C ARG A 67 9.21 -1.62 1.69
N ALA A 68 8.27 -1.01 0.99
CA ALA A 68 7.57 -1.62 -0.13
C ALA A 68 8.18 -1.24 -1.50
N ALA A 69 9.26 -0.43 -1.52
CA ALA A 69 9.93 -0.02 -2.74
C ALA A 69 10.35 -1.22 -3.60
N GLY A 70 9.95 -1.21 -4.88
CA GLY A 70 10.27 -2.28 -5.85
C GLY A 70 9.59 -3.63 -5.60
N ARG A 71 8.70 -3.74 -4.61
CA ARG A 71 7.97 -4.97 -4.27
C ARG A 71 6.60 -4.98 -4.96
N GLU A 72 6.04 -6.17 -5.14
CA GLU A 72 4.70 -6.31 -5.73
C GLU A 72 3.63 -6.14 -4.66
N ILE A 73 2.72 -5.19 -4.88
CA ILE A 73 1.58 -4.92 -4.01
C ILE A 73 0.30 -5.24 -4.77
N THR A 74 -0.57 -6.06 -4.19
CA THR A 74 -1.93 -6.27 -4.70
C THR A 74 -2.94 -5.79 -3.67
N THR A 75 -3.81 -4.88 -4.09
CA THR A 75 -4.97 -4.41 -3.31
C THR A 75 -6.25 -5.06 -3.84
N ILE A 76 -7.37 -4.86 -3.14
CA ILE A 76 -8.67 -5.40 -3.58
C ILE A 76 -9.08 -4.90 -4.97
N GLU A 77 -8.72 -3.67 -5.32
CA GLU A 77 -8.98 -3.09 -6.65
C GLU A 77 -8.27 -3.88 -7.76
N GLY A 78 -7.10 -4.46 -7.48
CA GLY A 78 -6.37 -5.30 -8.43
C GLY A 78 -6.94 -6.71 -8.61
N LEU A 79 -7.88 -7.12 -7.74
CA LEU A 79 -8.52 -8.44 -7.82
C LEU A 79 -9.83 -8.41 -8.64
N ALA A 80 -10.32 -7.23 -9.02
CA ALA A 80 -11.63 -7.05 -9.66
C ALA A 80 -11.69 -7.48 -11.15
N VAL A 81 -10.79 -8.36 -11.61
CA VAL A 81 -10.67 -8.71 -13.04
C VAL A 81 -11.57 -9.90 -13.45
N GLU A 82 -12.27 -10.53 -12.52
CA GLU A 82 -13.21 -11.63 -12.80
C GLU A 82 -14.60 -11.35 -12.22
N GLY A 83 -15.42 -10.60 -12.96
CA GLY A 83 -16.83 -10.36 -12.66
C GLY A 83 -17.66 -10.32 -13.94
#